data_AF-A0A6F9C228-F1
#
_entry.id   AF-A0A6F9C228-F1
#
_cell.length_a   1.000
_cell.length_b   1.000
_cell.length_c   1.000
_cell.angle_alpha   90.00
_cell.angle_beta   90.00
_cell.angle_gamma   90.00
#
_symmetry.space_group_name_H-M   'P 1'
#
loop_
_entity.id
_entity.type
_entity.pdbx_description
1 polymer ?
#
loop_
_entity_poly.entity_id
_entity_poly.type
_entity_poly.pdbx_seq_one_letter_code
_entity_poly.pdbx_strand_id
1 'polypeptide(L)'
;MRRLYDTAEPSLVDEELLQKAVEEQGPQDQAGRIAKEEGIQYDEVCQLRLDYRNILWQFTSLTKLQLDNNIIEKIEGLVIYLRKFKNLRTLNLAGNPICKEDHYKIFVAAYLPELREQAFGKYQYAIEEMRHNEAQERRTMDIRQEQEDELQLHRDAFVELLNGPYLFDSRYADDAEAAKLAYLPRSQLVALCVQVFKIGLAQRGRREDEVKSFFDCSREAVDDNQQRAAQITADFEKARRQQATDTRLLEAQLNHCREEINQLCDSLMTQELQLVDQLEDIIKYFERNISDMVAGLKEYILYYLIASHDTHLLKIDNREDELVTRSNSWMSALMKLVQDEEVKRNRKRISEIHNYIDYVRDQLDEMQHEHH
;
A
#
# COMPACT_ATOMS: atom_id res chain seq x y z
N MET A 1 -16.41 -0.97 -57.10
CA MET A 1 -15.05 -0.70 -56.59
C MET A 1 -15.01 -1.13 -55.13
N ARG A 2 -14.15 -2.10 -54.79
CA ARG A 2 -13.79 -2.47 -53.40
C ARG A 2 -12.52 -1.69 -53.01
N ARG A 3 -12.29 -1.55 -51.69
CA ARG A 3 -11.19 -0.87 -50.95
C ARG A 3 -11.55 0.59 -50.61
N LEU A 4 -11.70 1.03 -49.34
CA LEU A 4 -10.74 0.96 -48.22
C LEU A 4 -11.46 1.03 -46.83
N TYR A 5 -12.14 -0.03 -46.39
CA TYR A 5 -12.56 -0.16 -44.98
C TYR A 5 -12.45 -1.61 -44.53
N ASP A 6 -11.27 -2.18 -44.74
CA ASP A 6 -10.91 -3.44 -44.12
C ASP A 6 -9.53 -3.27 -43.51
N THR A 7 -9.35 -3.83 -42.31
CA THR A 7 -8.17 -3.82 -41.43
C THR A 7 -7.86 -2.51 -40.69
N ALA A 8 -8.73 -2.08 -39.78
CA ALA A 8 -8.23 -1.54 -38.52
C ALA A 8 -8.14 -2.72 -37.54
N GLU A 9 -6.92 -3.18 -37.26
CA GLU A 9 -6.68 -4.10 -36.16
C GLU A 9 -7.23 -3.49 -34.86
N PRO A 10 -7.83 -4.27 -33.94
CA PRO A 10 -8.18 -3.77 -32.63
C PRO A 10 -6.88 -3.39 -31.91
N SER A 11 -6.52 -2.12 -31.97
CA SER A 11 -5.37 -1.58 -31.25
C SER A 11 -5.58 -1.83 -29.77
N LEU A 12 -4.78 -2.71 -29.18
CA LEU A 12 -4.63 -2.84 -27.74
C LEU A 12 -4.20 -1.46 -27.21
N VAL A 13 -4.92 -0.92 -26.24
CA VAL A 13 -4.65 0.42 -25.70
C VAL A 13 -3.60 0.32 -24.60
N ASP A 14 -2.64 1.24 -24.64
CA ASP A 14 -1.58 1.47 -23.68
C ASP A 14 -1.82 2.76 -22.86
N GLU A 15 -1.17 2.83 -21.70
CA GLU A 15 -1.28 3.89 -20.69
C GLU A 15 -1.00 5.31 -21.26
N GLU A 16 -0.12 5.38 -22.26
CA GLU A 16 0.25 6.61 -22.97
C GLU A 16 -0.95 7.29 -23.65
N LEU A 17 -1.89 6.50 -24.17
CA LEU A 17 -3.07 7.02 -24.85
C LEU A 17 -4.12 7.59 -23.88
N LEU A 18 -4.21 7.00 -22.67
CA LEU A 18 -5.09 7.50 -21.60
C LEU A 18 -4.58 8.83 -21.05
N GLN A 19 -3.28 8.91 -20.80
CA GLN A 19 -2.63 10.13 -20.38
C GLN A 19 -2.89 11.26 -21.39
N LYS A 20 -2.71 10.98 -22.68
CA LYS A 20 -2.98 11.97 -23.74
C LYS A 20 -4.43 12.46 -23.76
N ALA A 21 -5.41 11.57 -23.58
CA ALA A 21 -6.82 11.95 -23.55
C ALA A 21 -7.16 12.85 -22.36
N VAL A 22 -6.57 12.58 -21.18
CA VAL A 22 -6.76 13.42 -19.99
C VAL A 22 -6.04 14.77 -20.16
N GLU A 23 -4.85 14.80 -20.74
CA GLU A 23 -4.12 16.05 -21.00
C GLU A 23 -4.82 16.95 -22.02
N GLU A 24 -5.37 16.40 -23.09
CA GLU A 24 -6.09 17.15 -24.12
C GLU A 24 -7.43 17.73 -23.61
N GLN A 25 -8.06 17.05 -22.64
CA GLN A 25 -9.37 17.43 -22.08
C GLN A 25 -9.26 18.14 -20.73
N GLY A 26 -8.07 18.15 -20.13
CA GLY A 26 -7.77 18.76 -18.84
C GLY A 26 -7.47 20.26 -18.90
N PRO A 27 -7.06 20.86 -17.76
CA PRO A 27 -6.73 22.27 -17.65
C PRO A 27 -5.64 22.68 -18.66
N GLN A 28 -5.82 23.83 -19.31
CA GLN A 28 -4.85 24.36 -20.28
C GLN A 28 -3.87 25.34 -19.61
N ASP A 29 -2.87 25.77 -20.38
CA ASP A 29 -1.89 26.79 -19.97
C ASP A 29 -1.09 26.40 -18.71
N GLN A 30 -0.96 27.31 -17.75
CA GLN A 30 -0.11 27.12 -16.58
C GLN A 30 -0.59 25.97 -15.68
N ALA A 31 -1.90 25.77 -15.56
CA ALA A 31 -2.49 24.67 -14.80
C ALA A 31 -2.23 23.31 -15.47
N GLY A 32 -2.24 23.25 -16.81
CA GLY A 32 -1.92 22.03 -17.56
C GLY A 32 -0.44 21.65 -17.48
N ARG A 33 0.47 22.63 -17.40
CA ARG A 33 1.91 22.36 -17.22
C ARG A 33 2.20 21.77 -15.84
N ILE A 34 1.58 22.31 -14.80
CA ILE A 34 1.71 21.80 -13.42
C ILE A 34 1.17 20.37 -13.32
N ALA A 35 0.00 20.10 -13.89
CA ALA A 35 -0.59 18.75 -13.90
C ALA A 35 0.29 17.70 -14.64
N LYS A 36 1.09 18.13 -15.62
CA LYS A 36 2.06 17.24 -16.31
C LYS A 36 3.31 16.96 -15.48
N GLU A 37 3.78 17.95 -14.73
CA GLU A 37 4.97 17.81 -13.86
C GLU A 37 4.67 16.99 -12.59
N GLU A 38 3.46 17.10 -12.05
CA GLU A 38 3.04 16.39 -10.83
C GLU A 38 2.49 14.97 -11.10
N GLY A 39 2.19 14.65 -12.36
CA GLY A 39 1.58 13.38 -12.77
C GLY A 39 0.06 13.38 -12.61
N ILE A 40 -0.63 12.71 -13.54
CA ILE A 40 -2.10 12.71 -13.59
C ILE A 40 -2.67 11.75 -12.56
N GLN A 41 -3.44 12.27 -11.60
CA GLN A 41 -4.24 11.50 -10.66
C GLN A 41 -5.59 11.14 -11.30
N TYR A 42 -5.73 9.91 -11.80
CA TYR A 42 -6.94 9.46 -12.51
C TYR A 42 -8.22 9.46 -11.64
N ASP A 43 -8.06 9.39 -10.33
CA ASP A 43 -9.14 9.48 -9.34
C ASP A 43 -9.70 10.89 -9.18
N GLU A 44 -9.04 11.93 -9.70
CA GLU A 44 -9.56 13.31 -9.68
C GLU A 44 -10.33 13.68 -10.97
N VAL A 45 -10.21 12.86 -12.02
CA VAL A 45 -10.84 13.13 -13.33
C VAL A 45 -12.35 12.89 -13.26
N CYS A 46 -13.12 13.97 -13.26
CA CYS A 46 -14.57 13.94 -13.11
C CYS A 46 -15.34 13.77 -14.43
N GLN A 47 -14.73 14.08 -15.58
CA GLN A 47 -15.34 14.00 -16.92
C GLN A 47 -14.31 13.53 -17.95
N LEU A 48 -14.73 12.65 -18.86
CA LEU A 48 -13.87 12.15 -19.93
C LEU A 48 -14.70 11.77 -21.16
N ARG A 49 -14.20 12.13 -22.35
CA ARG A 49 -14.68 11.68 -23.66
C ARG A 49 -13.68 10.70 -24.25
N LEU A 50 -14.15 9.52 -24.65
CA LEU A 50 -13.31 8.54 -25.36
C LEU A 50 -14.00 8.13 -26.66
N ASP A 51 -13.31 8.40 -27.76
CA ASP A 51 -13.71 7.92 -29.07
C ASP A 51 -13.01 6.57 -29.32
N TYR A 52 -13.82 5.55 -29.57
CA TYR A 52 -13.48 4.17 -29.92
C TYR A 52 -12.43 3.51 -29.02
N ARG A 53 -12.71 3.11 -27.75
CA ARG A 53 -11.90 2.12 -26.98
C ARG A 53 -12.45 1.77 -25.59
N ASN A 54 -11.90 0.71 -24.99
CA ASN A 54 -12.48 -0.10 -23.91
C ASN A 54 -11.61 -0.16 -22.64
N ILE A 55 -11.21 0.99 -22.03
CA ILE A 55 -10.42 1.03 -20.77
C ILE A 55 -10.68 2.32 -19.96
N LEU A 56 -11.70 2.36 -19.10
CA LEU A 56 -11.94 3.33 -18.02
C LEU A 56 -11.74 2.80 -16.57
N TRP A 57 -11.16 1.61 -16.31
CA TRP A 57 -11.20 0.98 -14.97
C TRP A 57 -10.46 1.76 -13.86
N GLN A 58 -9.58 2.69 -14.24
CA GLN A 58 -8.75 3.47 -13.32
C GLN A 58 -9.45 4.74 -12.79
N PHE A 59 -10.60 5.12 -13.35
CA PHE A 59 -11.25 6.40 -13.07
C PHE A 59 -12.40 6.25 -12.05
N THR A 60 -12.12 6.29 -10.74
CA THR A 60 -13.12 6.00 -9.69
C THR A 60 -14.12 7.12 -9.42
N SER A 61 -13.80 8.38 -9.80
CA SER A 61 -14.62 9.57 -9.49
C SER A 61 -15.42 10.12 -10.66
N LEU A 62 -15.46 9.43 -11.82
CA LEU A 62 -16.19 9.91 -12.99
C LEU A 62 -17.67 10.17 -12.69
N THR A 63 -18.12 11.38 -13.03
CA THR A 63 -19.52 11.81 -12.91
C THR A 63 -20.20 11.92 -14.27
N LYS A 64 -19.43 12.16 -15.34
CA LYS A 64 -19.94 12.19 -16.71
C LYS A 64 -19.03 11.41 -17.64
N LEU A 65 -19.62 10.56 -18.47
CA LEU A 65 -18.91 9.72 -19.44
C LEU A 65 -19.56 9.87 -20.83
N GLN A 66 -18.75 10.21 -21.82
CA GLN A 66 -19.18 10.34 -23.21
C GLN A 66 -18.53 9.24 -24.06
N LEU A 67 -19.37 8.36 -24.62
CA LEU A 67 -19.00 7.22 -25.45
C LEU A 67 -19.85 7.17 -26.75
N ASP A 68 -20.32 8.31 -27.24
CA ASP A 68 -21.09 8.38 -28.47
C ASP A 68 -20.28 8.01 -29.73
N ASN A 69 -20.98 7.57 -30.77
CA ASN A 69 -20.46 7.19 -32.09
C ASN A 69 -19.41 6.06 -32.06
N ASN A 70 -19.56 5.12 -31.14
CA ASN A 70 -18.68 3.95 -31.00
C ASN A 70 -19.32 2.66 -31.59
N ILE A 71 -18.59 1.54 -31.55
CA ILE A 71 -19.03 0.22 -32.07
C ILE A 71 -19.47 -0.70 -30.93
N ILE A 72 -20.12 -0.16 -29.91
CA ILE A 72 -20.60 -0.98 -28.80
C ILE A 72 -21.84 -1.75 -29.27
N GLU A 73 -21.72 -3.08 -29.32
CA GLU A 73 -22.78 -3.98 -29.83
C GLU A 73 -23.49 -4.76 -28.72
N LYS A 74 -22.86 -5.01 -27.57
CA LYS A 74 -23.40 -5.87 -26.49
C LYS A 74 -23.53 -5.16 -25.15
N ILE A 75 -24.66 -5.39 -24.47
CA ILE A 75 -24.99 -4.81 -23.15
C ILE A 75 -24.22 -5.49 -22.00
N GLU A 76 -24.06 -6.82 -22.03
CA GLU A 76 -23.55 -7.63 -20.91
C GLU A 76 -22.17 -7.18 -20.39
N GLY A 77 -21.23 -6.91 -21.29
CA GLY A 77 -19.88 -6.44 -20.93
C GLY A 77 -19.85 -4.98 -20.46
N LEU A 78 -20.67 -4.12 -21.07
CA LEU A 78 -20.77 -2.69 -20.71
C LEU A 78 -21.41 -2.49 -19.33
N VAL A 79 -22.38 -3.34 -18.96
CA VAL A 79 -23.03 -3.38 -17.64
C VAL A 79 -22.01 -3.61 -16.54
N ILE A 80 -21.25 -4.71 -16.60
CA ILE A 80 -20.24 -5.05 -15.58
C ILE A 80 -19.21 -3.93 -15.45
N TYR A 81 -18.88 -3.31 -16.58
CA TYR A 81 -17.90 -2.24 -16.69
C TYR A 81 -18.34 -0.95 -15.99
N LEU A 82 -19.53 -0.44 -16.35
CA LEU A 82 -20.01 0.86 -15.87
C LEU A 82 -20.37 0.87 -14.37
N ARG A 83 -20.63 -0.31 -13.79
CA ARG A 83 -20.86 -0.47 -12.33
C ARG A 83 -19.69 -0.03 -11.46
N LYS A 84 -18.47 0.01 -12.01
CA LYS A 84 -17.29 0.48 -11.28
C LYS A 84 -17.37 1.98 -10.96
N PHE A 85 -18.13 2.76 -11.74
CA PHE A 85 -18.28 4.21 -11.57
C PHE A 85 -19.47 4.55 -10.67
N LYS A 86 -19.26 4.45 -9.35
CA LYS A 86 -20.30 4.72 -8.33
C LYS A 86 -20.90 6.13 -8.39
N ASN A 87 -20.15 7.08 -8.97
CA ASN A 87 -20.50 8.49 -9.03
C ASN A 87 -21.03 8.93 -10.40
N LEU A 88 -21.17 8.02 -11.37
CA LEU A 88 -21.57 8.35 -12.73
C LEU A 88 -23.04 8.79 -12.79
N ARG A 89 -23.26 10.03 -13.23
CA ARG A 89 -24.59 10.68 -13.34
C ARG A 89 -25.02 10.92 -14.78
N THR A 90 -24.08 11.01 -15.71
CA THR A 90 -24.37 11.27 -17.13
C THR A 90 -23.60 10.26 -17.99
N LEU A 91 -24.31 9.60 -18.89
CA LEU A 91 -23.75 8.65 -19.85
C LEU A 91 -24.30 8.96 -21.24
N ASN A 92 -23.43 9.23 -22.21
CA ASN A 92 -23.81 9.36 -23.61
C ASN A 92 -23.34 8.14 -24.41
N LEU A 93 -24.28 7.41 -25.01
CA LEU A 93 -24.01 6.27 -25.90
C LEU A 93 -24.57 6.49 -27.31
N ALA A 94 -25.04 7.69 -27.64
CA ALA A 94 -25.69 7.99 -28.92
C ALA A 94 -24.83 7.53 -30.11
N GLY A 95 -25.43 7.03 -31.19
CA GLY A 95 -24.68 6.59 -32.37
C GLY A 95 -24.03 5.20 -32.29
N ASN A 96 -24.15 4.49 -31.15
CA ASN A 96 -23.70 3.10 -31.03
C ASN A 96 -24.75 2.08 -31.54
N PRO A 97 -24.34 0.91 -32.07
CA PRO A 97 -25.24 -0.19 -32.43
C PRO A 97 -26.16 -0.61 -31.28
N ILE A 98 -25.67 -0.63 -30.04
CA ILE A 98 -26.42 -0.96 -28.81
C ILE A 98 -27.70 -0.13 -28.65
N CYS A 99 -27.76 1.10 -29.18
CA CYS A 99 -28.95 1.96 -29.08
C CYS A 99 -30.18 1.42 -29.81
N LYS A 100 -29.99 0.41 -30.68
CA LYS A 100 -31.06 -0.24 -31.45
C LYS A 100 -31.61 -1.48 -30.75
N GLU A 101 -30.95 -1.97 -29.70
CA GLU A 101 -31.38 -3.14 -28.94
C GLU A 101 -32.64 -2.84 -28.11
N ASP A 102 -33.60 -3.76 -28.10
CA ASP A 102 -34.84 -3.60 -27.31
C ASP A 102 -34.56 -3.47 -25.81
N HIS A 103 -33.50 -4.14 -25.33
CA HIS A 103 -33.06 -4.12 -23.95
C HIS A 103 -32.26 -2.86 -23.57
N TYR A 104 -31.84 -2.04 -24.53
CA TYR A 104 -31.09 -0.79 -24.27
C TYR A 104 -31.89 0.20 -23.42
N LYS A 105 -33.22 0.27 -23.63
CA LYS A 105 -34.11 1.14 -22.85
C LYS A 105 -34.25 0.69 -21.40
N ILE A 106 -34.24 -0.62 -21.17
CA ILE A 106 -34.22 -1.23 -19.83
C ILE A 106 -32.89 -0.92 -19.13
N PHE A 107 -31.80 -1.06 -19.88
CA PHE A 107 -30.44 -0.78 -19.45
C PHE A 107 -30.25 0.69 -19.02
N VAL A 108 -30.66 1.67 -19.84
CA VAL A 108 -30.55 3.10 -19.49
C VAL A 108 -31.41 3.45 -18.26
N ALA A 109 -32.62 2.89 -18.18
CA ALA A 109 -33.53 3.12 -17.05
C ALA A 109 -33.04 2.52 -15.72
N ALA A 110 -32.28 1.43 -15.75
CA ALA A 110 -31.71 0.80 -14.57
C ALA A 110 -30.51 1.57 -13.99
N TYR A 111 -29.74 2.28 -14.83
CA TYR A 111 -28.45 2.91 -14.48
C TYR A 111 -28.51 4.40 -14.16
N LEU A 112 -29.50 5.15 -14.66
CA LEU A 112 -29.60 6.60 -14.43
C LEU A 112 -30.73 6.90 -13.43
N PRO A 113 -30.41 7.33 -12.19
CA PRO A 113 -31.41 7.61 -11.16
C PRO A 113 -32.47 8.64 -11.58
N GLU A 114 -32.13 9.56 -12.49
CA GLU A 114 -32.99 10.65 -12.96
C GLU A 114 -33.99 10.24 -14.06
N LEU A 115 -33.67 9.24 -14.89
CA LEU A 115 -34.60 8.70 -15.91
C LEU A 115 -35.58 7.65 -15.33
N ARG A 116 -35.39 7.32 -14.06
CA ARG A 116 -36.13 6.30 -13.30
C ARG A 116 -37.60 6.64 -13.16
N GLU A 117 -37.96 7.92 -13.04
CA GLU A 117 -39.36 8.33 -12.91
C GLU A 117 -40.16 8.15 -14.21
N GLN A 118 -39.53 8.31 -15.37
CA GLN A 118 -40.20 8.18 -16.68
C GLN A 118 -40.32 6.72 -17.16
N ALA A 119 -39.43 5.82 -16.73
CA ALA A 119 -39.37 4.44 -17.19
C ALA A 119 -39.95 3.40 -16.21
N PHE A 120 -40.28 3.82 -14.97
CA PHE A 120 -40.69 2.93 -13.87
C PHE A 120 -41.89 2.03 -14.22
N GLY A 121 -42.82 2.49 -15.06
CA GLY A 121 -44.04 1.75 -15.37
C GLY A 121 -43.86 0.54 -16.30
N LYS A 122 -42.82 0.49 -17.15
CA LYS A 122 -42.67 -0.57 -18.17
C LYS A 122 -41.65 -1.66 -17.82
N TYR A 123 -40.68 -1.35 -16.96
CA TYR A 123 -39.51 -2.20 -16.76
C TYR A 123 -39.21 -2.55 -15.30
N GLN A 124 -40.17 -2.32 -14.39
CA GLN A 124 -40.01 -2.54 -12.96
C GLN A 124 -39.51 -3.95 -12.61
N TYR A 125 -40.14 -5.00 -13.15
CA TYR A 125 -39.75 -6.39 -12.88
C TYR A 125 -38.32 -6.71 -13.33
N ALA A 126 -37.93 -6.27 -14.53
CA ALA A 126 -36.58 -6.51 -15.03
C ALA A 126 -35.51 -5.76 -14.21
N ILE A 127 -35.84 -4.56 -13.71
CA ILE A 127 -34.96 -3.79 -12.82
C ILE A 127 -34.84 -4.48 -11.44
N GLU A 128 -35.93 -5.02 -10.90
CA GLU A 128 -35.94 -5.73 -9.61
C GLU A 128 -35.20 -7.07 -9.68
N GLU A 129 -35.40 -7.86 -10.75
CA GLU A 129 -34.70 -9.12 -11.00
C GLU A 129 -33.19 -8.89 -11.13
N MET A 130 -32.79 -7.87 -11.91
CA MET A 130 -31.39 -7.51 -12.05
C MET A 130 -30.75 -7.15 -10.70
N ARG A 131 -31.44 -6.36 -9.86
CA ARG A 131 -30.97 -6.01 -8.52
C ARG A 131 -30.85 -7.22 -7.59
N HIS A 132 -31.77 -8.17 -7.70
CA HIS A 132 -31.71 -9.39 -6.92
C HIS A 132 -30.46 -10.21 -7.29
N ASN A 133 -30.21 -10.40 -8.59
CA ASN A 133 -29.04 -11.10 -9.09
C ASN A 133 -27.74 -10.39 -8.68
N GLU A 134 -27.68 -9.06 -8.80
CA GLU A 134 -26.54 -8.25 -8.34
C GLU A 134 -26.27 -8.38 -6.85
N ALA A 135 -27.33 -8.36 -6.03
CA ALA A 135 -27.20 -8.53 -4.59
C ALA A 135 -26.68 -9.92 -4.24
N GLN A 136 -27.09 -10.94 -4.99
CA GLN A 136 -26.61 -12.32 -4.81
C GLN A 136 -25.15 -12.49 -5.25
N GLU A 137 -24.77 -11.93 -6.39
CA GLU A 137 -23.39 -11.91 -6.87
C GLU A 137 -22.48 -11.16 -5.90
N ARG A 138 -22.92 -10.00 -5.41
CA ARG A 138 -22.18 -9.23 -4.41
C ARG A 138 -21.99 -10.01 -3.11
N ARG A 139 -23.05 -10.64 -2.59
CA ARG A 139 -22.92 -11.54 -1.41
C ARG A 139 -21.95 -12.68 -1.66
N THR A 140 -21.96 -13.26 -2.87
CA THR A 140 -21.04 -14.34 -3.23
C THR A 140 -19.60 -13.85 -3.28
N MET A 141 -19.38 -12.65 -3.81
CA MET A 141 -18.06 -12.00 -3.82
C MET A 141 -17.60 -11.64 -2.40
N ASP A 142 -18.48 -11.09 -1.56
CA ASP A 142 -18.19 -10.75 -0.17
C ASP A 142 -17.81 -12.02 0.63
N ILE A 143 -18.56 -13.12 0.50
CA ILE A 143 -18.23 -14.41 1.14
C ILE A 143 -16.88 -14.95 0.65
N ARG A 144 -16.60 -14.87 -0.66
CA ARG A 144 -15.31 -15.31 -1.22
C ARG A 144 -14.16 -14.46 -0.69
N GLN A 145 -14.36 -13.15 -0.59
CA GLN A 145 -13.37 -12.23 -0.04
C GLN A 145 -13.11 -12.54 1.44
N GLU A 146 -14.16 -12.72 2.24
CA GLU A 146 -14.04 -13.11 3.65
C GLU A 146 -13.27 -14.43 3.83
N GLN A 147 -13.51 -15.42 2.96
CA GLN A 147 -12.76 -16.68 2.98
C GLN A 147 -11.30 -16.52 2.60
N GLU A 148 -11.00 -15.69 1.60
CA GLU A 148 -9.61 -15.40 1.19
C GLU A 148 -8.88 -14.61 2.30
N ASP A 149 -9.56 -13.64 2.92
CA ASP A 149 -9.03 -12.84 4.03
C ASP A 149 -8.75 -13.73 5.26
N GLU A 150 -9.65 -14.67 5.58
CA GLU A 150 -9.45 -15.66 6.64
C GLU A 150 -8.25 -16.59 6.32
N LEU A 151 -8.14 -17.05 5.08
CA LEU A 151 -7.02 -17.89 4.66
C LEU A 151 -5.69 -17.13 4.72
N GLN A 152 -5.70 -15.86 4.30
CA GLN A 152 -4.55 -14.99 4.39
C GLN A 152 -4.17 -14.74 5.86
N LEU A 153 -5.17 -14.60 6.74
CA LEU A 153 -4.94 -14.47 8.17
C LEU A 153 -4.11 -15.63 8.73
N HIS A 154 -4.51 -16.86 8.35
CA HIS A 154 -3.81 -18.09 8.73
C HIS A 154 -2.40 -18.16 8.13
N ARG A 155 -2.22 -17.64 6.90
CA ARG A 155 -0.91 -17.57 6.24
C ARG A 155 0.08 -16.66 6.95
N ASP A 156 -0.33 -15.46 7.37
CA ASP A 156 0.59 -14.55 8.07
C ASP A 156 0.85 -15.01 9.52
N ALA A 157 -0.08 -15.77 10.09
CA ALA A 157 0.14 -16.49 11.35
C ALA A 157 0.96 -17.78 11.18
N PHE A 158 1.25 -18.17 9.94
CA PHE A 158 1.98 -19.36 9.53
C PHE A 158 1.30 -20.70 9.93
N VAL A 159 0.01 -20.68 10.26
CA VAL A 159 -0.74 -21.83 10.80
C VAL A 159 -1.76 -22.40 9.83
N GLU A 160 -1.52 -22.27 8.52
CA GLU A 160 -2.41 -22.82 7.50
C GLU A 160 -2.67 -24.32 7.75
N LEU A 161 -3.93 -24.75 7.57
CA LEU A 161 -4.40 -26.13 7.72
C LEU A 161 -4.32 -26.75 9.13
N LEU A 162 -4.00 -25.96 10.16
CA LEU A 162 -3.97 -26.40 11.56
C LEU A 162 -5.31 -26.18 12.30
N ASN A 163 -6.26 -25.47 11.69
CA ASN A 163 -7.58 -25.15 12.26
C ASN A 163 -8.60 -26.30 12.21
N GLY A 164 -8.16 -27.53 12.03
CA GLY A 164 -9.05 -28.69 11.90
C GLY A 164 -8.31 -29.97 11.50
N PRO A 165 -9.04 -30.98 11.01
CA PRO A 165 -8.46 -32.26 10.62
C PRO A 165 -7.68 -32.21 9.29
N TYR A 166 -7.68 -31.07 8.58
CA TYR A 166 -7.18 -30.92 7.22
C TYR A 166 -5.70 -31.33 7.03
N LEU A 167 -4.83 -31.02 8.01
CA LEU A 167 -3.43 -31.48 8.00
C LEU A 167 -3.33 -33.02 7.90
N PHE A 168 -4.27 -33.71 8.53
CA PHE A 168 -4.38 -35.16 8.50
C PHE A 168 -5.10 -35.61 7.23
N ASP A 169 -6.23 -35.02 6.86
CA ASP A 169 -7.02 -35.44 5.71
C ASP A 169 -6.24 -35.34 4.38
N SER A 170 -5.42 -34.29 4.22
CA SER A 170 -4.48 -34.15 3.10
C SER A 170 -3.34 -35.18 3.10
N ARG A 171 -3.07 -35.86 4.23
CA ARG A 171 -2.00 -36.84 4.43
C ARG A 171 -2.45 -38.28 4.24
N TYR A 172 -3.71 -38.60 4.52
CA TYR A 172 -4.27 -39.95 4.38
C TYR A 172 -4.81 -40.24 2.97
N ALA A 173 -4.87 -39.24 2.09
CA ALA A 173 -5.41 -39.40 0.72
C ALA A 173 -4.57 -40.37 -0.15
N ASP A 174 -3.26 -40.41 0.04
CA ASP A 174 -2.32 -41.19 -0.79
C ASP A 174 -1.69 -42.41 -0.08
N ASP A 175 -1.96 -42.61 1.22
CA ASP A 175 -1.32 -43.65 2.03
C ASP A 175 -2.31 -44.80 2.34
N ALA A 176 -2.21 -45.87 1.55
CA ALA A 176 -3.07 -47.06 1.67
C ALA A 176 -2.89 -47.82 3.01
N GLU A 177 -1.77 -47.63 3.72
CA GLU A 177 -1.50 -48.25 5.03
C GLU A 177 -1.98 -47.39 6.20
N ALA A 178 -2.35 -46.15 5.94
CA ALA A 178 -2.77 -45.21 6.96
C ALA A 178 -4.14 -45.56 7.57
N ALA A 179 -4.92 -46.42 6.89
CA ALA A 179 -6.09 -47.11 7.43
C ALA A 179 -5.74 -48.12 8.56
N LYS A 180 -4.51 -48.65 8.60
CA LYS A 180 -4.06 -49.59 9.66
C LYS A 180 -3.52 -48.88 10.91
N LEU A 181 -3.25 -47.57 10.83
CA LEU A 181 -2.80 -46.71 11.93
C LEU A 181 -3.95 -46.05 12.71
N ALA A 182 -5.20 -46.46 12.46
CA ALA A 182 -6.42 -46.00 13.15
C ALA A 182 -6.49 -46.34 14.67
N TYR A 183 -5.37 -46.74 15.28
CA TYR A 183 -5.28 -47.15 16.68
C TYR A 183 -4.95 -46.00 17.66
N LEU A 184 -4.58 -44.81 17.18
CA LEU A 184 -4.41 -43.62 18.01
C LEU A 184 -5.67 -42.75 17.99
N PRO A 185 -6.06 -42.12 19.12
CA PRO A 185 -7.22 -41.24 19.16
C PRO A 185 -6.94 -39.98 18.33
N ARG A 186 -7.37 -39.99 17.05
CA ARG A 186 -7.34 -38.86 16.11
C ARG A 186 -7.82 -37.55 16.73
N SER A 187 -8.71 -37.62 17.71
CA SER A 187 -9.20 -36.48 18.49
C SER A 187 -8.10 -35.74 19.27
N GLN A 188 -7.10 -36.44 19.83
CA GLN A 188 -6.01 -35.83 20.59
C GLN A 188 -5.04 -35.06 19.68
N LEU A 189 -4.71 -35.63 18.51
CA LEU A 189 -3.86 -34.97 17.51
C LEU A 189 -4.52 -33.75 16.88
N VAL A 190 -5.82 -33.83 16.56
CA VAL A 190 -6.60 -32.66 16.10
C VAL A 190 -6.65 -31.59 17.17
N ALA A 191 -6.81 -31.97 18.45
CA ALA A 191 -6.78 -31.01 19.55
C ALA A 191 -5.42 -30.29 19.64
N LEU A 192 -4.30 -31.01 19.47
CA LEU A 192 -2.95 -30.40 19.44
C LEU A 192 -2.78 -29.43 18.28
N CYS A 193 -3.20 -29.78 17.06
CA CYS A 193 -3.15 -28.87 15.90
C CYS A 193 -3.96 -27.58 16.15
N VAL A 194 -5.17 -27.71 16.72
CA VAL A 194 -6.00 -26.56 17.07
C VAL A 194 -5.35 -25.70 18.16
N GLN A 195 -4.59 -26.28 19.09
CA GLN A 195 -3.82 -25.50 20.06
C GLN A 195 -2.68 -24.73 19.38
N VAL A 196 -1.85 -25.39 18.55
CA VAL A 196 -0.78 -24.73 17.77
C VAL A 196 -1.35 -23.60 16.90
N PHE A 197 -2.52 -23.82 16.29
CA PHE A 197 -3.24 -22.81 15.52
C PHE A 197 -3.58 -21.56 16.35
N LYS A 198 -4.21 -21.74 17.53
CA LYS A 198 -4.56 -20.63 18.43
C LYS A 198 -3.33 -19.86 18.89
N ILE A 199 -2.24 -20.57 19.17
CA ILE A 199 -0.99 -19.97 19.61
C ILE A 199 -0.36 -19.18 18.47
N GLY A 200 -0.33 -19.70 17.24
CA GLY A 200 0.19 -18.98 16.09
C GLY A 200 -0.57 -17.68 15.81
N LEU A 201 -1.90 -17.68 15.96
CA LEU A 201 -2.71 -16.46 15.88
C LEU A 201 -2.36 -15.46 17.00
N ALA A 202 -2.24 -15.92 18.25
CA ALA A 202 -1.86 -15.05 19.36
C ALA A 202 -0.44 -14.47 19.18
N GLN A 203 0.50 -15.28 18.68
CA GLN A 203 1.86 -14.85 18.37
C GLN A 203 1.89 -13.83 17.24
N ARG A 204 1.08 -14.02 16.20
CA ARG A 204 0.91 -13.01 15.14
C ARG A 204 0.47 -11.68 15.73
N GLY A 205 -0.57 -11.66 16.57
CA GLY A 205 -1.03 -10.42 17.21
C GLY A 205 0.08 -9.73 18.01
N ARG A 206 0.84 -10.50 18.80
CA ARG A 206 2.00 -9.97 19.53
C ARG A 206 3.09 -9.39 18.61
N ARG A 207 3.37 -10.05 17.48
CA ARG A 207 4.34 -9.54 16.49
C ARG A 207 3.84 -8.25 15.84
N GLU A 208 2.55 -8.15 15.53
CA GLU A 208 1.93 -6.93 14.98
C GLU A 208 2.02 -5.77 15.97
N ASP A 209 1.70 -6.02 17.24
CA ASP A 209 1.82 -5.01 18.32
C ASP A 209 3.28 -4.54 18.49
N GLU A 210 4.24 -5.46 18.45
CA GLU A 210 5.67 -5.16 18.56
C GLU A 210 6.19 -4.36 17.36
N VAL A 211 5.80 -4.75 16.13
CA VAL A 211 6.14 -4.01 14.90
C VAL A 211 5.56 -2.59 14.97
N LYS A 212 4.31 -2.46 15.41
CA LYS A 212 3.69 -1.15 15.59
C LYS A 212 4.45 -0.31 16.61
N SER A 213 4.75 -0.87 17.78
CA SER A 213 5.49 -0.17 18.83
C SER A 213 6.88 0.26 18.35
N PHE A 214 7.57 -0.57 17.57
CA PHE A 214 8.85 -0.24 16.96
C PHE A 214 8.74 1.01 16.06
N PHE A 215 7.77 1.03 15.15
CA PHE A 215 7.61 2.17 14.23
C PHE A 215 7.15 3.44 14.95
N ASP A 216 6.32 3.33 15.99
CA ASP A 216 5.89 4.46 16.80
C ASP A 216 7.09 5.09 17.53
N CYS A 217 7.91 4.27 18.22
CA CYS A 217 9.12 4.75 18.91
C CYS A 217 10.16 5.32 17.94
N SER A 218 10.36 4.68 16.78
CA SER A 218 11.30 5.17 15.76
C SER A 218 10.85 6.54 15.24
N ARG A 219 9.56 6.71 14.93
CA ARG A 219 9.02 8.00 14.47
C ARG A 219 9.17 9.08 15.53
N GLU A 220 8.85 8.78 16.79
CA GLU A 220 9.02 9.74 17.90
C GLU A 220 10.47 10.19 18.03
N ALA A 221 11.45 9.27 17.97
CA ALA A 221 12.87 9.62 18.02
C ALA A 221 13.29 10.54 16.85
N VAL A 222 12.76 10.29 15.65
CA VAL A 222 13.00 11.13 14.47
C VAL A 222 12.39 12.51 14.63
N ASP A 223 11.14 12.60 15.05
CA ASP A 223 10.41 13.85 15.21
C ASP A 223 11.07 14.73 16.29
N ASP A 224 11.47 14.14 17.41
CA ASP A 224 12.21 14.81 18.48
C ASP A 224 13.55 15.37 17.98
N ASN A 225 14.28 14.58 17.19
CA ASN A 225 15.54 15.03 16.62
C ASN A 225 15.35 16.18 15.62
N GLN A 226 14.35 16.07 14.73
CA GLN A 226 14.01 17.11 13.78
C GLN A 226 13.64 18.42 14.50
N GLN A 227 12.88 18.33 15.59
CA GLN A 227 12.52 19.50 16.40
C GLN A 227 13.75 20.16 17.03
N ARG A 228 14.68 19.37 17.59
CA ARG A 228 15.94 19.89 18.15
C ARG A 228 16.82 20.54 17.09
N ALA A 229 16.97 19.88 15.92
CA ALA A 229 17.73 20.42 14.81
C ALA A 229 17.13 21.74 14.29
N ALA A 230 15.80 21.79 14.14
CA ALA A 230 15.10 23.01 13.73
C ALA A 230 15.30 24.16 14.73
N GLN A 231 15.28 23.86 16.03
CA GLN A 231 15.54 24.84 17.08
C GLN A 231 16.99 25.38 17.00
N ILE A 232 17.98 24.49 16.85
CA ILE A 232 19.40 24.88 16.67
C ILE A 232 19.56 25.81 15.46
N THR A 233 18.95 25.46 14.32
CA THR A 233 19.01 26.29 13.11
C THR A 233 18.32 27.64 13.32
N ALA A 234 17.16 27.67 13.97
CA ALA A 234 16.43 28.92 14.25
C ALA A 234 17.21 29.86 15.18
N ASP A 235 17.85 29.31 16.21
CA ASP A 235 18.67 30.08 17.14
C ASP A 235 19.91 30.67 16.44
N PHE A 236 20.56 29.89 15.58
CA PHE A 236 21.65 30.37 14.73
C PHE A 236 21.21 31.51 13.80
N GLU A 237 20.10 31.35 13.07
CA GLU A 237 19.58 32.40 12.19
C GLU A 237 19.26 33.69 12.95
N LYS A 238 18.71 33.56 14.16
CA LYS A 238 18.39 34.68 15.02
C LYS A 238 19.64 35.42 15.49
N ALA A 239 20.68 34.70 15.92
CA ALA A 239 21.97 35.29 16.30
C ALA A 239 22.60 36.04 15.12
N ARG A 240 22.61 35.42 13.94
CA ARG A 240 23.12 36.01 12.70
C ARG A 240 22.40 37.31 12.31
N ARG A 241 21.07 37.36 12.42
CA ARG A 241 20.28 38.58 12.15
C ARG A 241 20.60 39.72 13.11
N GLN A 242 20.87 39.41 14.38
CA GLN A 242 21.24 40.43 15.37
C GLN A 242 22.62 41.02 15.07
N GLN A 243 23.60 40.19 14.74
CA GLN A 243 24.96 40.64 14.41
C GLN A 243 25.02 41.53 13.16
N ALA A 244 24.16 41.29 12.16
CA ALA A 244 24.06 42.15 10.97
C ALA A 244 23.68 43.62 11.29
N THR A 245 23.18 43.90 12.49
CA THR A 245 22.77 45.25 12.90
C THR A 245 23.93 46.05 13.54
N ASP A 246 24.99 45.39 14.01
CA ASP A 246 26.11 46.04 14.72
C ASP A 246 27.33 46.26 13.81
N THR A 247 27.40 47.42 13.15
CA THR A 247 28.36 47.72 12.05
C THR A 247 29.71 48.32 12.52
N ARG A 248 30.49 47.67 13.40
CA ARG A 248 31.73 48.32 13.93
C ARG A 248 33.06 47.55 13.88
N LEU A 249 33.15 46.30 13.41
CA LEU A 249 34.47 45.69 13.11
C LEU A 249 34.38 44.46 12.18
N LEU A 250 34.40 44.71 10.87
CA LEU A 250 34.07 43.72 9.82
C LEU A 250 34.89 42.41 9.90
N GLU A 251 36.23 42.47 10.01
CA GLU A 251 37.09 41.26 9.99
C GLU A 251 36.91 40.35 11.22
N ALA A 252 36.80 40.93 12.42
CA ALA A 252 36.59 40.14 13.63
C ALA A 252 35.19 39.49 13.64
N GLN A 253 34.19 40.18 13.08
CA GLN A 253 32.84 39.67 12.92
C GLN A 253 32.76 38.54 11.90
N LEU A 254 33.50 38.62 10.79
CA LEU A 254 33.55 37.55 9.78
C LEU A 254 34.18 36.27 10.32
N ASN A 255 35.27 36.38 11.08
CA ASN A 255 35.87 35.22 11.74
C ASN A 255 34.92 34.59 12.77
N HIS A 256 34.21 35.43 13.54
CA HIS A 256 33.21 34.97 14.49
C HIS A 256 32.04 34.25 13.81
N CYS A 257 31.48 34.81 12.72
CA CYS A 257 30.44 34.15 11.92
C CYS A 257 30.92 32.79 11.38
N ARG A 258 32.16 32.69 10.93
CA ARG A 258 32.73 31.44 10.41
C ARG A 258 32.87 30.39 11.53
N GLU A 259 33.23 30.79 12.74
CA GLU A 259 33.22 29.91 13.92
C GLU A 259 31.80 29.45 14.27
N GLU A 260 30.80 30.34 14.26
CA GLU A 260 29.39 29.99 14.52
C GLU A 260 28.82 29.02 13.47
N ILE A 261 29.18 29.18 12.19
CA ILE A 261 28.78 28.24 11.12
C ILE A 261 29.39 26.85 11.36
N ASN A 262 30.66 26.78 11.77
CA ASN A 262 31.30 25.50 12.09
C ASN A 262 30.64 24.85 13.32
N GLN A 263 30.35 25.64 14.36
CA GLN A 263 29.63 25.15 15.54
C GLN A 263 28.21 24.66 15.21
N LEU A 264 27.51 25.33 14.30
CA LEU A 264 26.22 24.88 13.79
C LEU A 264 26.36 23.51 13.11
N CYS A 265 27.33 23.37 12.20
CA CYS A 265 27.60 22.09 11.52
C CYS A 265 27.88 20.97 12.54
N ASP A 266 28.78 21.22 13.49
CA ASP A 266 29.14 20.24 14.52
C ASP A 266 27.93 19.86 15.38
N SER A 267 27.07 20.83 15.72
CA SER A 267 25.87 20.61 16.52
C SER A 267 24.83 19.76 15.78
N LEU A 268 24.57 20.08 14.50
CA LEU A 268 23.64 19.31 13.67
C LEU A 268 24.16 17.89 13.41
N MET A 269 25.44 17.73 13.09
CA MET A 269 26.08 16.42 12.92
C MET A 269 26.06 15.60 14.22
N THR A 270 26.24 16.24 15.37
CA THR A 270 26.11 15.58 16.68
C THR A 270 24.68 15.10 16.92
N GLN A 271 23.66 15.90 16.58
CA GLN A 271 22.27 15.46 16.67
C GLN A 271 22.00 14.25 15.77
N GLU A 272 22.52 14.22 14.55
CA GLU A 272 22.35 13.06 13.67
C GLU A 272 23.05 11.81 14.20
N LEU A 273 24.27 11.95 14.74
CA LEU A 273 24.97 10.82 15.35
C LEU A 273 24.19 10.24 16.54
N GLN A 274 23.66 11.11 17.41
CA GLN A 274 22.83 10.68 18.54
C GLN A 274 21.56 9.98 18.10
N LEU A 275 20.94 10.43 17.00
CA LEU A 275 19.75 9.79 16.44
C LEU A 275 20.07 8.39 15.91
N VAL A 276 21.20 8.23 15.22
CA VAL A 276 21.67 6.90 14.76
C VAL A 276 21.83 5.95 15.94
N ASP A 277 22.49 6.38 17.02
CA ASP A 277 22.68 5.56 18.22
C ASP A 277 21.32 5.17 18.86
N GLN A 278 20.39 6.12 18.98
CA GLN A 278 19.06 5.87 19.54
C GLN A 278 18.26 4.88 18.70
N LEU A 279 18.29 5.02 17.38
CA LEU A 279 17.59 4.11 16.48
C LEU A 279 18.22 2.72 16.49
N GLU A 280 19.54 2.63 16.58
CA GLU A 280 20.23 1.35 16.72
C GLU A 280 19.79 0.62 18.00
N ASP A 281 19.62 1.33 19.11
CA ASP A 281 19.10 0.75 20.36
C ASP A 281 17.64 0.29 20.24
N ILE A 282 16.78 1.08 19.58
CA ILE A 282 15.37 0.71 19.30
C ILE A 282 15.32 -0.55 18.41
N ILE A 283 16.14 -0.60 17.36
CA ILE A 283 16.25 -1.74 16.44
C ILE A 283 16.71 -3.00 17.17
N LYS A 284 17.75 -2.91 18.01
CA LYS A 284 18.24 -4.04 18.82
C LYS A 284 17.19 -4.55 19.80
N TYR A 285 16.43 -3.64 20.41
CA TYR A 285 15.34 -4.01 21.32
C TYR A 285 14.25 -4.79 20.59
N PHE A 286 13.82 -4.30 19.42
CA PHE A 286 12.84 -4.96 18.55
C PHE A 286 13.34 -6.36 18.10
N GLU A 287 14.58 -6.46 17.62
CA GLU A 287 15.18 -7.72 17.18
C GLU A 287 15.19 -8.77 18.30
N ARG A 288 15.60 -8.36 19.50
CA ARG A 288 15.60 -9.24 20.68
C ARG A 288 14.18 -9.69 21.03
N ASN A 289 13.23 -8.76 21.10
CA ASN A 289 11.85 -9.07 21.49
C ASN A 289 11.21 -10.08 20.55
N ILE A 290 11.34 -9.90 19.23
CA ILE A 290 10.77 -10.86 18.29
C ILE A 290 11.54 -12.19 18.33
N SER A 291 12.87 -12.17 18.46
CA SER A 291 13.66 -13.40 18.61
C SER A 291 13.19 -14.22 19.82
N ASP A 292 12.95 -13.56 20.95
CA ASP A 292 12.42 -14.18 22.16
C ASP A 292 10.99 -14.73 21.94
N MET A 293 10.14 -14.02 21.18
CA MET A 293 8.80 -14.50 20.82
C MET A 293 8.86 -15.76 19.94
N VAL A 294 9.74 -15.80 18.94
CA VAL A 294 9.92 -16.96 18.06
C VAL A 294 10.52 -18.14 18.82
N ALA A 295 11.52 -17.90 19.66
CA ALA A 295 12.11 -18.94 20.51
C ALA A 295 11.08 -19.52 21.49
N GLY A 296 10.29 -18.66 22.15
CA GLY A 296 9.23 -19.08 23.05
C GLY A 296 8.13 -19.89 22.34
N LEU A 297 7.77 -19.52 21.11
CA LEU A 297 6.84 -20.33 20.30
C LEU A 297 7.41 -21.72 20.03
N LYS A 298 8.69 -21.80 19.64
CA LYS A 298 9.38 -23.06 19.39
C LYS A 298 9.37 -23.96 20.62
N GLU A 299 9.84 -23.45 21.75
CA GLU A 299 9.88 -24.20 23.02
C GLU A 299 8.49 -24.69 23.44
N TYR A 300 7.48 -23.86 23.24
CA TYR A 300 6.11 -24.23 23.55
C TYR A 300 5.62 -25.36 22.64
N ILE A 301 5.78 -25.26 21.32
CA ILE A 301 5.39 -26.34 20.38
C ILE A 301 6.12 -27.64 20.73
N LEU A 302 7.43 -27.55 20.98
CA LEU A 302 8.27 -28.70 21.36
C LEU A 302 7.79 -29.37 22.66
N TYR A 303 7.39 -28.58 23.67
CA TYR A 303 6.83 -29.12 24.92
C TYR A 303 5.57 -29.97 24.67
N TYR A 304 4.64 -29.49 23.84
CA TYR A 304 3.44 -30.26 23.49
C TYR A 304 3.74 -31.48 22.62
N LEU A 305 4.75 -31.39 21.76
CA LEU A 305 5.21 -32.47 20.91
C LEU A 305 5.78 -33.63 21.75
N ILE A 306 6.65 -33.32 22.72
CA ILE A 306 7.26 -34.30 23.63
C ILE A 306 6.19 -34.99 24.49
N ALA A 307 5.17 -34.24 24.93
CA ALA A 307 4.07 -34.78 25.73
C ALA A 307 3.14 -35.74 24.96
N SER A 308 3.21 -35.78 23.62
CA SER A 308 2.22 -36.48 22.77
C SER A 308 2.55 -37.94 22.42
N HIS A 309 3.76 -38.45 22.70
CA HIS A 309 4.26 -39.82 22.37
C HIS A 309 4.07 -40.31 20.90
N ASP A 310 5.19 -40.70 20.27
CA ASP A 310 5.37 -41.51 19.05
C ASP A 310 5.04 -40.97 17.63
N THR A 311 5.98 -41.29 16.73
CA THR A 311 6.08 -41.34 15.24
C THR A 311 5.33 -40.32 14.36
N HIS A 312 4.13 -39.86 14.71
CA HIS A 312 3.42 -38.79 13.98
C HIS A 312 3.98 -37.39 14.26
N LEU A 313 4.89 -37.28 15.24
CA LEU A 313 5.61 -36.06 15.62
C LEU A 313 6.49 -35.52 14.50
N LEU A 314 7.07 -36.36 13.63
CA LEU A 314 7.93 -35.90 12.52
C LEU A 314 7.27 -34.85 11.62
N LYS A 315 5.94 -34.88 11.47
CA LYS A 315 5.23 -33.87 10.66
C LYS A 315 4.92 -32.59 11.41
N ILE A 316 4.65 -32.68 12.70
CA ILE A 316 4.46 -31.50 13.54
C ILE A 316 5.83 -30.83 13.76
N ASP A 317 6.89 -31.62 13.88
CA ASP A 317 8.30 -31.22 13.91
C ASP A 317 8.70 -30.51 12.60
N ASN A 318 8.43 -31.11 11.43
CA ASN A 318 8.64 -30.43 10.14
C ASN A 318 7.83 -29.13 10.02
N ARG A 319 6.63 -29.08 10.62
CA ARG A 319 5.78 -27.88 10.61
C ARG A 319 6.28 -26.83 11.59
N GLU A 320 6.81 -27.23 12.73
CA GLU A 320 7.53 -26.39 13.70
C GLU A 320 8.76 -25.76 13.03
N ASP A 321 9.57 -26.57 12.36
CA ASP A 321 10.74 -26.09 11.61
C ASP A 321 10.35 -25.11 10.52
N GLU A 322 9.25 -25.37 9.79
CA GLU A 322 8.74 -24.44 8.78
C GLU A 322 8.25 -23.13 9.42
N LEU A 323 7.50 -23.21 10.53
CA LEU A 323 7.01 -22.06 11.30
C LEU A 323 8.17 -21.16 11.77
N VAL A 324 9.18 -21.77 12.37
CA VAL A 324 10.37 -21.09 12.91
C VAL A 324 11.19 -20.50 11.76
N THR A 325 11.41 -21.26 10.68
CA THR A 325 12.17 -20.81 9.51
C THR A 325 11.50 -19.64 8.81
N ARG A 326 10.17 -19.69 8.60
CA ARG A 326 9.39 -18.60 8.00
C ARG A 326 9.41 -17.36 8.89
N SER A 327 9.27 -17.52 10.20
CA SER A 327 9.33 -16.41 11.16
C SER A 327 10.71 -15.74 11.17
N ASN A 328 11.79 -16.52 11.20
CA ASN A 328 13.16 -16.01 11.16
C ASN A 328 13.50 -15.34 9.82
N SER A 329 13.02 -15.90 8.72
CA SER A 329 13.22 -15.34 7.37
C SER A 329 12.47 -14.02 7.20
N TRP A 330 11.23 -13.94 7.69
CA TRP A 330 10.45 -12.71 7.74
C TRP A 330 11.16 -11.64 8.59
N MET A 331 11.61 -12.00 9.79
CA MET A 331 12.37 -11.13 10.68
C MET A 331 13.63 -10.58 9.98
N SER A 332 14.45 -11.46 9.40
CA SER A 332 15.67 -11.06 8.71
C SER A 332 15.40 -10.11 7.54
N ALA A 333 14.34 -10.36 6.75
CA ALA A 333 13.95 -9.48 5.66
C ALA A 333 13.47 -8.10 6.15
N LEU A 334 12.68 -8.07 7.22
CA LEU A 334 12.21 -6.83 7.83
C LEU A 334 13.37 -6.00 8.40
N MET A 335 14.28 -6.63 9.14
CA MET A 335 15.46 -5.97 9.72
C MET A 335 16.36 -5.37 8.64
N LYS A 336 16.55 -6.10 7.54
CA LYS A 336 17.30 -5.59 6.40
C LYS A 336 16.63 -4.35 5.79
N LEU A 337 15.31 -4.40 5.59
CA LEU A 337 14.56 -3.26 5.04
C LEU A 337 14.68 -2.04 5.96
N VAL A 338 14.51 -2.22 7.26
CA VAL A 338 14.66 -1.15 8.26
C VAL A 338 16.07 -0.56 8.19
N GLN A 339 17.12 -1.40 8.22
CA GLN A 339 18.50 -0.93 8.16
C GLN A 339 18.80 -0.18 6.85
N ASP A 340 18.31 -0.68 5.72
CA ASP A 340 18.51 -0.05 4.42
C ASP A 340 17.83 1.32 4.34
N GLU A 341 16.60 1.45 4.84
CA GLU A 341 15.88 2.72 4.91
C GLU A 341 16.55 3.71 5.87
N GLU A 342 17.08 3.23 7.01
CA GLU A 342 17.79 4.07 7.96
C GLU A 342 19.11 4.61 7.40
N VAL A 343 19.87 3.78 6.69
CA VAL A 343 21.09 4.22 5.99
C VAL A 343 20.76 5.27 4.93
N LYS A 344 19.67 5.10 4.16
CA LYS A 344 19.24 6.08 3.15
C LYS A 344 18.86 7.41 3.81
N ARG A 345 18.06 7.36 4.87
CA ARG A 345 17.61 8.54 5.60
C ARG A 345 18.79 9.32 6.19
N ASN A 346 19.70 8.63 6.87
CA ASN A 346 20.89 9.26 7.46
C ASN A 346 21.77 9.92 6.37
N ARG A 347 22.04 9.22 5.26
CA ARG A 347 22.82 9.80 4.14
C ARG A 347 22.16 11.03 3.53
N LYS A 348 20.85 10.98 3.33
CA LYS A 348 20.07 12.12 2.82
C LYS A 348 20.20 13.30 3.78
N ARG A 349 20.05 13.04 5.08
CA ARG A 349 20.09 14.06 6.12
C ARG A 349 21.47 14.70 6.28
N ILE A 350 22.55 13.91 6.27
CA ILE A 350 23.93 14.42 6.23
C ILE A 350 24.15 15.30 4.99
N SER A 351 23.59 14.93 3.84
CA SER A 351 23.69 15.74 2.62
C SER A 351 22.93 17.06 2.74
N GLU A 352 21.73 17.05 3.33
CA GLU A 352 20.94 18.26 3.62
C GLU A 352 21.70 19.22 4.55
N ILE A 353 22.34 18.70 5.60
CA ILE A 353 23.16 19.51 6.52
C ILE A 353 24.29 20.17 5.76
N HIS A 354 25.09 19.42 4.99
CA HIS A 354 26.19 19.99 4.22
C HIS A 354 25.71 21.06 3.22
N ASN A 355 24.65 20.77 2.46
CA ASN A 355 24.09 21.73 1.50
C ASN A 355 23.64 23.03 2.18
N TYR A 356 23.03 22.94 3.36
CA TYR A 356 22.64 24.12 4.13
C TYR A 356 23.85 24.89 4.65
N ILE A 357 24.86 24.21 5.17
CA ILE A 357 26.10 24.84 5.66
C ILE A 357 26.84 25.54 4.52
N ASP A 358 26.95 24.90 3.35
CA ASP A 358 27.59 25.49 2.18
C ASP A 358 26.83 26.73 1.69
N TYR A 359 25.50 26.66 1.63
CA TYR A 359 24.67 27.83 1.33
C TYR A 359 24.91 29.00 2.30
N VAL A 360 25.01 28.73 3.60
CA VAL A 360 25.26 29.78 4.60
C VAL A 360 26.69 30.34 4.48
N ARG A 361 27.68 29.52 4.11
CA ARG A 361 29.06 29.97 3.85
C ARG A 361 29.14 30.84 2.61
N ASP A 362 28.49 30.45 1.52
CA ASP A 362 28.45 31.22 0.28
C ASP A 362 27.86 32.61 0.53
N GLN A 363 26.77 32.71 1.31
CA GLN A 363 26.22 34.01 1.71
C GLN A 363 27.21 34.87 2.53
N LEU A 364 28.01 34.24 3.39
CA LEU A 364 29.02 34.96 4.17
C LEU A 364 30.11 35.52 3.26
N ASP A 365 30.56 34.73 2.29
CA ASP A 365 31.61 35.13 1.35
C ASP A 365 31.09 36.20 0.36
N GLU A 366 29.82 36.15 -0.07
CA GLU A 366 29.17 37.23 -0.84
C GLU A 366 29.19 38.57 -0.09
N MET A 367 28.83 38.57 1.20
CA MET A 367 28.91 39.79 2.03
C MET A 367 30.33 40.32 2.19
N GLN A 368 31.36 39.47 2.15
CA GLN A 368 32.76 39.92 2.14
C GLN A 368 33.11 40.64 0.84
N HIS A 369 32.65 40.12 -0.30
CA HIS A 369 32.94 40.68 -1.62
C HIS A 369 32.21 41.99 -1.91
N GLU A 370 30.99 42.20 -1.39
CA GLU A 370 30.26 43.47 -1.55
C GLU A 370 30.87 44.63 -0.72
N HIS A 371 31.71 44.33 0.26
CA HIS A 371 32.33 45.30 1.17
C HIS A 371 33.81 45.62 0.84
N HIS A 372 34.36 45.06 -0.23
CA HIS A 372 35.66 45.43 -0.81
C HIS A 372 35.46 46.16 -2.14
#